data_AF-A0A6J2WTM7-F1
#
_entry.id   AF-A0A6J2WTM7-F1
#
_cell.length_a   1.000
_cell.length_b   1.000
_cell.length_c   1.000
_cell.angle_alpha   90.00
_cell.angle_beta   90.00
_cell.angle_gamma   90.00
#
_symmetry.space_group_name_H-M   'P 1'
#
loop_
_entity.id
_entity.type
_entity.pdbx_description
1 polymer ?
#
loop_
_entity_poly.entity_id
_entity_poly.type
_entity_poly.pdbx_seq_one_letter_code
_entity_poly.pdbx_strand_id
1 'polypeptide(L)'
;MAHSRISAADALRQIQENLALESDDDCNFSSDESGEDSEEERCHFELRLDPAEDVCDENEENIPPPRKKARCQPSQQQLSWKTESDGDASPPPLRFLPAREPGVQLSTGDSHTPLDLFKLFFSEEAVETLCRNTNKQAARSVAGGAKYRWMDVGVVEFYRYIGLIFYMAMVKRDRIADYWRTNSVFSLLFPSRVMSRDRYRTISWNVHMSDPDEDRINDAKRGTSEHDRLFRVKPLMCTIQSACKAFYHPRRNLAVVERMVPYKGHSGMARCTRDEPTKWGFKSFVLTDSSNGYTVDFSVYTGKNDFPTGQGLSYDSVMSLIDRMHLGSGYHVYMDSFYASPKLFKDLFACKFGACGTYRESRKDCPRSSVNALTEKSPRGTYRWIRDGPLLFVKWMDTQEVSVCSTIHTAYTGDAVQRRVRSKQGVWSTESFPCPSPVMEYNKLMGGVDLSDRVIQYHTSRHRTMKWYRKLFHGFLDIAATNAYVLHKELMQQDSMTHKAFMEELTVQLCGVTLETQKTPVEKASGIHLPVPGAELVTDSRTRASAGRRTCAYCREHRGKNTKTPWKCKACGVYLCLQPDRNCFEAWHQKD
;
A
#
# COMPACT_ATOMS: atom_id res chain seq x y z
N MET A 1 61.48 28.04 -15.35
CA MET A 1 60.74 26.76 -15.25
C MET A 1 59.49 27.01 -14.42
N ALA A 2 58.40 27.33 -15.12
CA ALA A 2 57.14 27.74 -14.54
C ALA A 2 56.18 26.54 -14.55
N HIS A 3 55.80 26.07 -13.37
CA HIS A 3 54.67 25.14 -13.22
C HIS A 3 53.44 25.97 -12.86
N SER A 4 52.53 26.13 -13.82
CA SER A 4 51.24 26.77 -13.60
C SER A 4 50.33 25.84 -12.79
N ARG A 5 49.70 26.41 -11.75
CA ARG A 5 48.60 25.79 -11.02
C ARG A 5 47.33 26.11 -11.80
N ILE A 6 46.70 25.08 -12.37
CA ILE A 6 45.39 25.19 -13.01
C ILE A 6 44.33 25.29 -11.90
N SER A 7 43.44 26.26 -12.03
CA SER A 7 42.33 26.51 -11.11
C SER A 7 41.25 25.45 -11.33
N ALA A 8 40.58 25.00 -10.25
CA ALA A 8 39.44 24.08 -10.30
C ALA A 8 38.25 24.60 -11.13
N ALA A 9 38.25 25.87 -11.52
CA ALA A 9 37.28 26.44 -12.45
C ALA A 9 37.53 26.05 -13.92
N ASP A 10 38.78 25.77 -14.31
CA ASP A 10 39.13 25.41 -15.69
C ASP A 10 38.86 23.93 -16.00
N ALA A 11 38.83 23.06 -14.97
CA ALA A 11 38.45 21.65 -15.11
C ALA A 11 36.94 21.44 -15.30
N LEU A 12 36.10 22.40 -14.86
CA LEU A 12 34.64 22.32 -15.00
C LEU A 12 34.12 22.84 -16.33
N ARG A 13 34.89 23.69 -17.02
CA ARG A 13 34.52 24.23 -18.34
C ARG A 13 34.74 23.21 -19.47
N GLN A 14 35.65 22.26 -19.26
CA GLN A 14 35.99 21.22 -20.25
C GLN A 14 35.04 20.01 -20.25
N ILE A 15 34.10 19.95 -19.30
CA ILE A 15 33.06 18.90 -19.22
C ILE A 15 31.75 19.37 -19.86
N GLN A 16 31.52 20.68 -20.03
CA GLN A 16 30.29 21.24 -20.61
C GLN A 16 30.29 21.40 -22.14
N GLU A 17 31.41 21.13 -22.84
CA GLU A 17 31.51 21.31 -24.30
C GLU A 17 31.37 20.01 -25.13
N ASN A 18 31.09 18.84 -24.52
CA ASN A 18 30.95 17.56 -25.24
C ASN A 18 29.51 17.03 -25.35
N LEU A 19 28.49 17.86 -25.12
CA LEU A 19 27.07 17.51 -25.31
C LEU A 19 26.38 18.56 -26.19
N ALA A 20 26.87 18.70 -27.41
CA ALA A 20 26.12 19.28 -28.51
C ALA A 20 26.65 18.65 -29.79
N LEU A 21 25.80 17.89 -30.48
CA LEU A 21 25.64 17.83 -31.95
C LEU A 21 24.72 16.65 -32.32
N GLU A 22 23.53 17.02 -32.80
CA GLU A 22 22.73 16.38 -33.85
C GLU A 22 22.06 15.02 -33.54
N SER A 23 20.79 14.75 -33.87
CA SER A 23 19.94 15.31 -34.92
C SER A 23 18.45 15.20 -34.55
N ASP A 24 17.68 16.19 -34.99
CA ASP A 24 16.22 16.15 -35.13
C ASP A 24 15.78 14.99 -36.05
N ASP A 25 14.70 14.31 -35.68
CA ASP A 25 13.80 13.69 -36.64
C ASP A 25 12.37 13.72 -36.08
N ASP A 26 11.53 14.48 -36.78
CA ASP A 26 10.07 14.54 -36.63
C ASP A 26 9.45 13.15 -36.83
N CYS A 27 8.63 12.71 -35.88
CA CYS A 27 7.70 11.60 -36.09
C CYS A 27 6.35 11.91 -35.42
N ASN A 28 5.51 12.61 -36.17
CA ASN A 28 4.07 12.60 -36.03
C ASN A 28 3.56 11.15 -36.20
N PHE A 29 2.87 10.57 -35.22
CA PHE A 29 2.06 9.36 -35.51
C PHE A 29 0.75 9.25 -34.74
N SER A 30 -0.25 8.96 -35.57
CA SER A 30 -1.65 8.67 -35.36
C SER A 30 -1.92 7.57 -34.33
N SER A 31 -3.04 7.74 -33.63
CA SER A 31 -3.73 6.72 -32.85
C SER A 31 -4.15 5.54 -33.72
N ASP A 32 -3.61 4.35 -33.43
CA ASP A 32 -4.24 3.06 -33.73
C ASP A 32 -3.68 2.00 -32.77
N GLU A 33 -4.39 1.77 -31.66
CA GLU A 33 -4.18 0.58 -30.83
C GLU A 33 -5.13 -0.52 -31.28
N SER A 34 -4.72 -1.26 -32.31
CA SER A 34 -5.28 -2.58 -32.62
C SER A 34 -4.18 -3.63 -32.59
N GLY A 35 -4.21 -4.44 -31.52
CA GLY A 35 -3.79 -5.84 -31.50
C GLY A 35 -2.37 -6.17 -31.93
N GLU A 36 -1.45 -6.25 -30.97
CA GLU A 36 -0.30 -7.19 -30.98
C GLU A 36 0.40 -7.20 -29.60
N ASP A 37 -0.37 -7.40 -28.53
CA ASP A 37 0.09 -7.13 -27.16
C ASP A 37 0.56 -8.40 -26.41
N SER A 38 0.97 -9.45 -27.14
CA SER A 38 1.43 -10.72 -26.57
C SER A 38 2.94 -11.00 -26.70
N GLU A 39 3.65 -10.27 -27.56
CA GLU A 39 5.10 -10.48 -27.74
C GLU A 39 5.98 -9.47 -26.97
N GLU A 40 5.44 -8.30 -26.60
CA GLU A 40 6.17 -7.30 -25.81
C GLU A 40 6.44 -7.73 -24.34
N GLU A 41 5.64 -8.65 -23.79
CA GLU A 41 5.90 -9.20 -22.44
C GLU A 41 7.18 -10.07 -22.37
N ARG A 42 7.72 -10.49 -23.52
CA ARG A 42 8.89 -11.39 -23.57
C ARG A 42 10.23 -10.66 -23.65
N CYS A 43 10.29 -9.48 -24.26
CA CYS A 43 11.57 -8.82 -24.61
C CYS A 43 11.88 -7.52 -23.84
N HIS A 44 10.95 -6.90 -23.10
CA HIS A 44 11.25 -5.66 -22.35
C HIS A 44 11.54 -5.86 -20.85
N PHE A 45 11.75 -7.10 -20.40
CA PHE A 45 12.20 -7.40 -19.03
C PHE A 45 13.71 -7.14 -18.81
N GLU A 46 14.44 -6.79 -19.87
CA GLU A 46 15.88 -6.58 -19.84
C GLU A 46 16.23 -5.12 -20.20
N LEU A 47 17.02 -4.49 -19.30
CA LEU A 47 17.78 -3.26 -19.48
C LEU A 47 17.01 -1.92 -19.39
N ARG A 48 17.09 -1.29 -18.19
CA ARG A 48 17.83 -0.03 -17.98
C ARG A 48 17.78 0.37 -16.50
N LEU A 49 18.96 0.45 -15.89
CA LEU A 49 19.27 1.25 -14.71
C LEU A 49 20.10 2.41 -15.25
N ASP A 50 19.56 3.63 -15.18
CA ASP A 50 20.24 4.83 -14.67
C ASP A 50 19.31 6.04 -14.75
N PRO A 51 19.48 7.05 -13.86
CA PRO A 51 18.62 8.22 -13.78
C PRO A 51 19.04 9.25 -14.82
N ALA A 52 18.24 9.42 -15.88
CA ALA A 52 18.31 10.64 -16.69
C ALA A 52 17.54 11.74 -15.94
N GLU A 53 18.25 12.81 -15.59
CA GLU A 53 17.68 14.11 -15.27
C GLU A 53 17.10 14.67 -16.58
N ASP A 54 15.80 14.53 -16.79
CA ASP A 54 15.11 15.25 -17.87
C ASP A 54 14.48 16.52 -17.34
N VAL A 55 15.00 17.62 -17.86
CA VAL A 55 14.57 19.00 -17.69
C VAL A 55 13.13 19.13 -18.19
N CYS A 56 12.25 19.66 -17.34
CA CYS A 56 10.90 20.02 -17.75
C CYS A 56 10.96 21.33 -18.54
N ASP A 57 10.73 21.24 -19.85
CA ASP A 57 10.54 22.41 -20.71
C ASP A 57 9.20 23.07 -20.41
N GLU A 58 9.26 24.38 -20.18
CA GLU A 58 8.13 25.25 -19.90
C GLU A 58 7.49 25.68 -21.21
N ASN A 59 6.19 25.43 -21.39
CA ASN A 59 5.38 26.18 -22.34
C ASN A 59 4.08 26.62 -21.67
N GLU A 60 4.17 27.77 -21.01
CA GLU A 60 3.03 28.63 -20.70
C GLU A 60 2.55 29.30 -22.01
N GLU A 61 1.45 28.81 -22.58
CA GLU A 61 0.69 29.63 -23.51
C GLU A 61 -0.07 30.71 -22.72
N ASN A 62 0.52 31.89 -22.72
CA ASN A 62 -0.04 33.16 -22.28
C ASN A 62 -1.35 33.48 -23.04
N ILE A 63 -2.50 33.16 -22.44
CA ILE A 63 -3.78 33.74 -22.84
C ILE A 63 -4.00 35.04 -22.04
N PRO A 64 -4.04 36.22 -22.67
CA PRO A 64 -4.24 37.47 -21.96
C PRO A 64 -5.63 37.52 -21.31
N PRO A 65 -5.76 38.05 -20.07
CA PRO A 65 -7.02 38.04 -19.36
C PRO A 65 -8.07 38.93 -20.07
N PRO A 66 -9.32 38.48 -20.24
CA PRO A 66 -10.37 39.34 -20.75
C PRO A 66 -10.64 40.49 -19.77
N ARG A 67 -10.78 41.69 -20.32
CA ARG A 67 -11.05 42.94 -19.59
C ARG A 67 -12.25 42.76 -18.65
N LYS A 68 -12.03 43.07 -17.37
CA LYS A 68 -13.03 43.07 -16.29
C LYS A 68 -14.21 43.99 -16.64
N LYS A 69 -15.40 43.43 -16.82
CA LYS A 69 -16.65 44.16 -16.59
C LYS A 69 -17.04 43.97 -15.13
N ALA A 70 -17.07 45.07 -14.38
CA ALA A 70 -17.47 45.10 -12.99
C ALA A 70 -18.92 44.61 -12.87
N ARG A 71 -19.11 43.47 -12.21
CA ARG A 71 -20.43 42.99 -11.77
C ARG A 71 -20.54 43.27 -10.28
N CYS A 72 -21.44 44.19 -9.91
CA CYS A 72 -21.77 44.46 -8.51
C CYS A 72 -22.20 43.15 -7.83
N GLN A 73 -21.44 42.74 -6.81
CA GLN A 73 -21.90 41.73 -5.86
C GLN A 73 -22.70 42.43 -4.74
N PRO A 74 -23.75 41.81 -4.20
CA PRO A 74 -24.49 42.37 -3.07
C PRO A 74 -23.57 42.47 -1.86
N SER A 75 -23.72 43.53 -1.07
CA SER A 75 -22.96 43.81 0.15
C SER A 75 -23.13 42.68 1.18
N GLN A 76 -22.21 41.72 1.19
CA GLN A 76 -21.97 40.91 2.39
C GLN A 76 -21.33 41.83 3.43
N GLN A 77 -21.90 41.88 4.64
CA GLN A 77 -21.25 42.53 5.77
C GLN A 77 -19.82 42.00 5.86
N GLN A 78 -18.85 42.91 5.80
CA GLN A 78 -17.44 42.55 5.74
C GLN A 78 -17.01 42.00 7.12
N LEU A 79 -17.10 40.68 7.29
CA LEU A 79 -16.70 40.00 8.52
C LEU A 79 -15.23 40.33 8.81
N SER A 80 -14.94 40.85 10.00
CA SER A 80 -13.58 41.13 10.48
C SER A 80 -13.02 39.94 11.26
N TRP A 81 -11.71 39.76 11.20
CA TRP A 81 -11.03 38.74 12.01
C TRP A 81 -11.07 39.13 13.48
N LYS A 82 -11.54 38.18 14.31
CA LYS A 82 -11.64 38.29 15.76
C LYS A 82 -10.41 37.75 16.47
N THR A 83 -10.23 38.11 17.73
CA THR A 83 -9.10 37.75 18.59
C THR A 83 -9.52 36.89 19.77
N GLU A 84 -8.58 36.63 20.69
CA GLU A 84 -8.80 36.04 22.01
C GLU A 84 -9.70 36.87 22.94
N SER A 85 -9.83 38.18 22.72
CA SER A 85 -10.72 39.03 23.51
C SER A 85 -12.19 38.92 23.07
N ASP A 86 -12.44 38.37 21.89
CA ASP A 86 -13.78 38.16 21.37
C ASP A 86 -14.33 36.80 21.80
N GLY A 87 -15.52 36.79 22.38
CA GLY A 87 -16.22 35.54 22.71
C GLY A 87 -16.67 34.79 21.46
N ASP A 88 -16.44 33.47 21.43
CA ASP A 88 -16.96 32.58 20.40
C ASP A 88 -18.13 31.73 20.95
N ALA A 89 -19.17 31.57 20.14
CA ALA A 89 -20.30 30.73 20.46
C ALA A 89 -20.09 29.31 19.91
N SER A 90 -20.25 28.31 20.76
CA SER A 90 -20.16 26.91 20.33
C SER A 90 -21.27 26.56 19.34
N PRO A 91 -20.97 25.88 18.22
CA PRO A 91 -22.02 25.36 17.34
C PRO A 91 -22.89 24.35 18.11
N PRO A 92 -24.19 24.23 17.76
CA PRO A 92 -25.04 23.22 18.38
C PRO A 92 -24.42 21.83 18.25
N PRO A 93 -24.31 21.06 19.35
CA PRO A 93 -23.66 19.75 19.30
C PRO A 93 -24.46 18.81 18.41
N LEU A 94 -23.76 18.11 17.52
CA LEU A 94 -24.34 17.04 16.73
C LEU A 94 -24.44 15.79 17.59
N ARG A 95 -25.67 15.30 17.82
CA ARG A 95 -25.90 14.05 18.55
C ARG A 95 -25.36 12.89 17.72
N PHE A 96 -24.46 12.11 18.31
CA PHE A 96 -23.91 10.91 17.68
C PHE A 96 -24.93 9.78 17.75
N LEU A 97 -25.47 9.41 16.59
CA LEU A 97 -26.47 8.37 16.39
C LEU A 97 -26.00 7.46 15.25
N PRO A 98 -25.05 6.55 15.53
CA PRO A 98 -24.56 5.60 14.55
C PRO A 98 -25.66 4.59 14.19
N ALA A 99 -25.70 4.11 12.95
CA ALA A 99 -26.71 3.17 12.48
C ALA A 99 -26.57 1.78 13.13
N ARG A 100 -25.36 1.43 13.56
CA ARG A 100 -25.05 0.23 14.34
C ARG A 100 -24.14 0.59 15.50
N GLU A 101 -23.89 -0.35 16.40
CA GLU A 101 -22.89 -0.15 17.45
C GLU A 101 -21.50 0.01 16.82
N PRO A 102 -20.73 1.08 17.13
CA PRO A 102 -19.37 1.24 16.62
C PRO A 102 -18.43 0.14 17.08
N GLY A 103 -17.59 -0.35 16.17
CA GLY A 103 -16.64 -1.42 16.39
C GLY A 103 -16.87 -2.62 15.46
N VAL A 104 -16.27 -3.74 15.84
CA VAL A 104 -16.34 -5.00 15.09
C VAL A 104 -17.76 -5.57 15.13
N GLN A 105 -18.25 -6.04 13.99
CA GLN A 105 -19.60 -6.60 13.83
C GLN A 105 -19.60 -8.15 13.83
N LEU A 106 -18.57 -8.74 14.44
CA LEU A 106 -18.38 -10.19 14.56
C LEU A 106 -18.70 -10.63 15.99
N SER A 107 -19.08 -11.89 16.15
CA SER A 107 -19.33 -12.50 17.45
C SER A 107 -18.06 -12.54 18.29
N THR A 108 -18.08 -11.94 19.49
CA THR A 108 -16.91 -11.90 20.39
C THR A 108 -16.53 -13.25 21.00
N GLY A 109 -17.38 -14.27 20.87
CA GLY A 109 -17.12 -15.63 21.35
C GLY A 109 -16.29 -16.49 20.39
N ASP A 110 -16.09 -16.05 19.15
CA ASP A 110 -15.40 -16.82 18.13
C ASP A 110 -13.91 -16.45 18.09
N SER A 111 -13.05 -17.47 18.11
CA SER A 111 -11.61 -17.28 17.87
C SER A 111 -11.40 -17.18 16.36
N HIS A 112 -10.98 -16.02 15.88
CA HIS A 112 -10.68 -15.79 14.47
C HIS A 112 -9.17 -15.83 14.19
N THR A 113 -8.76 -16.67 13.25
CA THR A 113 -7.39 -16.64 12.73
C THR A 113 -7.19 -15.47 11.76
N PRO A 114 -5.94 -15.07 11.46
CA PRO A 114 -5.67 -14.09 10.41
C PRO A 114 -6.30 -14.45 9.06
N LEU A 115 -6.30 -15.74 8.67
CA LEU A 115 -6.97 -16.20 7.46
C LEU A 115 -8.48 -16.02 7.51
N ASP A 116 -9.13 -16.32 8.64
CA ASP A 116 -10.58 -16.15 8.80
C ASP A 116 -10.98 -14.69 8.59
N LEU A 117 -10.23 -13.77 9.20
CA LEU A 117 -10.47 -12.33 9.07
C LEU A 117 -10.19 -11.83 7.65
N PHE A 118 -9.17 -12.35 6.96
CA PHE A 118 -8.90 -12.01 5.56
C PHE A 118 -10.00 -12.53 4.62
N LYS A 119 -10.51 -13.75 4.89
CA LYS A 119 -11.59 -14.37 4.12
C LYS A 119 -12.93 -13.65 4.23
N LEU A 120 -13.11 -12.74 5.19
CA LEU A 120 -14.26 -11.83 5.22
C LEU A 120 -14.30 -10.91 3.98
N PHE A 121 -13.13 -10.53 3.46
CA PHE A 121 -12.99 -9.66 2.30
C PHE A 121 -12.78 -10.47 1.01
N PHE A 122 -12.00 -11.55 1.10
CA PHE A 122 -11.78 -12.50 0.01
C PHE A 122 -12.41 -13.85 0.35
N SER A 123 -13.75 -13.88 0.35
CA SER A 123 -14.52 -15.10 0.62
C SER A 123 -14.25 -16.18 -0.43
N GLU A 124 -14.59 -17.42 -0.10
CA GLU A 124 -14.39 -18.54 -1.04
C GLU A 124 -15.21 -18.33 -2.33
N GLU A 125 -16.41 -17.76 -2.23
CA GLU A 125 -17.24 -17.39 -3.39
C GLU A 125 -16.60 -16.30 -4.26
N ALA A 126 -16.03 -15.27 -3.63
CA ALA A 126 -15.32 -14.22 -4.35
C ALA A 126 -14.10 -14.80 -5.08
N VAL A 127 -13.33 -15.66 -4.41
CA VAL A 127 -12.15 -16.32 -4.99
C VAL A 127 -12.55 -17.33 -6.07
N GLU A 128 -13.65 -18.05 -5.92
CA GLU A 128 -14.18 -18.94 -6.95
C GLU A 128 -14.54 -18.16 -8.22
N THR A 129 -15.15 -16.98 -8.07
CA THR A 129 -15.41 -16.09 -9.21
C THR A 129 -14.10 -15.62 -9.86
N LEU A 130 -13.07 -15.27 -9.08
CA LEU A 130 -11.75 -14.94 -9.62
C LEU A 130 -11.13 -16.12 -10.36
N CYS A 131 -11.22 -17.33 -9.83
CA CYS A 131 -10.74 -18.55 -10.46
C CYS A 131 -11.41 -18.78 -11.82
N ARG A 132 -12.75 -18.73 -11.86
CA ARG A 132 -13.54 -18.89 -13.09
C ARG A 132 -13.14 -17.87 -14.16
N ASN A 133 -13.06 -16.60 -13.78
CA ASN A 133 -12.68 -15.51 -14.69
C ASN A 133 -11.23 -15.65 -15.19
N THR A 134 -10.31 -16.04 -14.29
CA THR A 134 -8.90 -16.29 -14.59
C THR A 134 -8.72 -17.48 -15.54
N ASN A 135 -9.46 -18.58 -15.34
CA ASN A 135 -9.44 -19.75 -16.22
C ASN A 135 -9.95 -19.40 -17.61
N LYS A 136 -11.05 -18.64 -17.69
CA LYS A 136 -11.60 -18.16 -18.97
C LYS A 136 -10.64 -17.23 -19.70
N GLN A 137 -9.97 -16.33 -18.98
CA GLN A 137 -8.95 -15.45 -19.54
C GLN A 137 -7.74 -16.25 -20.06
N ALA A 138 -7.29 -17.26 -19.31
CA ALA A 138 -6.18 -18.11 -19.75
C ALA A 138 -6.52 -18.93 -20.99
N ALA A 139 -7.73 -19.50 -21.07
CA ALA A 139 -8.22 -20.20 -22.26
C ALA A 139 -8.20 -19.28 -23.49
N ARG A 140 -8.65 -18.02 -23.34
CA ARG A 140 -8.59 -17.00 -24.39
C ARG A 140 -7.16 -16.66 -24.80
N SER A 141 -6.25 -16.47 -23.84
CA SER A 141 -4.85 -16.20 -24.13
C SER A 141 -4.15 -17.36 -24.85
N VAL A 142 -4.44 -18.61 -24.47
CA VAL A 142 -3.92 -19.80 -25.17
C VAL A 142 -4.49 -19.90 -26.59
N ALA A 143 -5.80 -19.68 -26.76
CA ALA A 143 -6.42 -19.63 -28.09
C ALA A 143 -5.85 -18.49 -28.96
N GLY A 144 -5.44 -17.39 -28.34
CA GLY A 144 -4.74 -16.26 -28.97
C GLY A 144 -3.25 -16.48 -29.22
N GLY A 145 -2.72 -17.68 -29.03
CA GLY A 145 -1.34 -18.04 -29.38
C GLY A 145 -0.32 -17.96 -28.24
N ALA A 146 -0.75 -17.73 -26.99
CA ALA A 146 0.17 -17.68 -25.86
C ALA A 146 0.85 -19.05 -25.61
N LYS A 147 2.19 -19.05 -25.52
CA LYS A 147 3.02 -20.25 -25.41
C LYS A 147 3.29 -20.63 -23.96
N TYR A 148 2.28 -21.14 -23.25
CA TYR A 148 2.42 -21.77 -21.94
C TYR A 148 1.39 -22.89 -21.73
N ARG A 149 1.67 -23.82 -20.82
CA ARG A 149 0.71 -24.86 -20.43
C ARG A 149 -0.24 -24.29 -19.37
N TRP A 150 -1.54 -24.39 -19.62
CA TRP A 150 -2.57 -24.03 -18.66
C TRP A 150 -3.20 -25.26 -18.00
N MET A 151 -3.49 -25.12 -16.72
CA MET A 151 -4.34 -26.00 -15.92
C MET A 151 -5.23 -25.07 -15.12
N ASP A 152 -6.51 -25.40 -14.99
CA ASP A 152 -7.44 -24.54 -14.28
C ASP A 152 -7.00 -24.32 -12.83
N VAL A 153 -7.01 -23.06 -12.40
CA VAL A 153 -6.73 -22.66 -11.03
C VAL A 153 -7.99 -22.87 -10.19
N GLY A 154 -7.84 -23.52 -9.04
CA GLY A 154 -8.89 -23.69 -8.03
C GLY A 154 -8.71 -22.74 -6.84
N VAL A 155 -9.72 -22.67 -5.97
CA VAL A 155 -9.77 -21.75 -4.82
C VAL A 155 -8.53 -21.87 -3.91
N VAL A 156 -8.17 -23.09 -3.51
CA VAL A 156 -7.00 -23.33 -2.64
C VAL A 156 -5.70 -22.89 -3.30
N GLU A 157 -5.52 -23.16 -4.59
CA GLU A 157 -4.33 -22.73 -5.33
C GLU A 157 -4.28 -21.20 -5.50
N PHE A 158 -5.43 -20.56 -5.67
CA PHE A 158 -5.52 -19.10 -5.76
C PHE A 158 -5.20 -18.42 -4.43
N TYR A 159 -5.61 -18.98 -3.29
CA TYR A 159 -5.16 -18.48 -1.99
C TYR A 159 -3.64 -18.62 -1.81
N ARG A 160 -3.04 -19.74 -2.26
CA ARG A 160 -1.57 -19.90 -2.27
C ARG A 160 -0.90 -18.83 -3.13
N TYR A 161 -1.49 -18.50 -4.26
CA TYR A 161 -1.02 -17.41 -5.12
C TYR A 161 -1.04 -16.06 -4.40
N ILE A 162 -2.13 -15.73 -3.70
CA ILE A 162 -2.23 -14.53 -2.86
C ILE A 162 -1.20 -14.56 -1.72
N GLY A 163 -1.03 -15.70 -1.04
CA GLY A 163 -0.02 -15.86 0.01
C GLY A 163 1.39 -15.57 -0.50
N LEU A 164 1.74 -15.99 -1.72
CA LEU A 164 3.01 -15.64 -2.34
C LEU A 164 3.15 -14.15 -2.68
N ILE A 165 2.07 -13.46 -3.04
CA ILE A 165 2.07 -12.01 -3.21
C ILE A 165 2.47 -11.33 -1.89
N PHE A 166 1.82 -11.70 -0.78
CA PHE A 166 2.17 -11.16 0.54
C PHE A 166 3.59 -11.52 0.99
N TYR A 167 4.04 -12.75 0.72
CA TYR A 167 5.42 -13.17 0.96
C TYR A 167 6.41 -12.25 0.26
N MET A 168 6.18 -11.95 -1.02
CA MET A 168 7.06 -11.08 -1.83
C MET A 168 6.95 -9.60 -1.44
N ALA A 169 5.84 -9.19 -0.84
CA ALA A 169 5.71 -7.85 -0.26
C ALA A 169 6.62 -7.68 0.97
N MET A 170 6.77 -8.73 1.78
CA MET A 170 7.63 -8.75 2.97
C MET A 170 9.12 -9.00 2.62
N VAL A 171 9.39 -9.98 1.75
CA VAL A 171 10.75 -10.37 1.36
C VAL A 171 11.05 -9.79 -0.02
N LYS A 172 11.61 -8.59 -0.10
CA LYS A 172 11.82 -7.92 -1.39
C LYS A 172 13.04 -8.46 -2.13
N ARG A 173 12.84 -8.86 -3.39
CA ARG A 173 13.89 -9.16 -4.39
C ARG A 173 13.67 -8.35 -5.66
N ASP A 174 14.75 -8.14 -6.41
CA ASP A 174 14.72 -7.30 -7.61
C ASP A 174 13.94 -7.94 -8.77
N ARG A 175 14.09 -9.25 -8.96
CA ARG A 175 13.40 -9.98 -10.04
C ARG A 175 12.53 -11.10 -9.49
N ILE A 176 11.39 -11.34 -10.14
CA ILE A 176 10.50 -12.47 -9.78
C ILE A 176 11.23 -13.82 -9.86
N ALA A 177 12.20 -13.96 -10.77
CA ALA A 177 12.97 -15.20 -10.88
C ALA A 177 13.85 -15.48 -9.66
N ASP A 178 14.29 -14.46 -8.93
CA ASP A 178 15.21 -14.60 -7.80
C ASP A 178 14.56 -15.33 -6.61
N TYR A 179 13.23 -15.27 -6.50
CA TYR A 179 12.46 -16.00 -5.49
C TYR A 179 12.52 -17.52 -5.65
N TRP A 180 12.82 -18.02 -6.85
CA TRP A 180 12.96 -19.45 -7.15
C TRP A 180 14.40 -19.84 -7.51
N ARG A 181 15.38 -18.97 -7.24
CA ARG A 181 16.79 -19.25 -7.53
C ARG A 181 17.35 -20.26 -6.51
N THR A 182 17.88 -21.39 -6.98
CA THR A 182 18.46 -22.45 -6.13
C THR A 182 19.97 -22.31 -5.94
N ASN A 183 20.66 -21.70 -6.90
CA ASN A 183 22.13 -21.67 -6.94
C ASN A 183 22.66 -20.29 -6.53
N SER A 184 22.36 -19.87 -5.31
CA SER A 184 22.82 -18.61 -4.72
C SER A 184 22.73 -18.65 -3.20
N VAL A 185 23.62 -17.90 -2.53
CA VAL A 185 23.50 -17.60 -1.10
C VAL A 185 22.19 -16.86 -0.75
N PHE A 186 21.53 -16.26 -1.75
CA PHE A 186 20.25 -15.59 -1.60
C PHE A 186 19.04 -16.50 -1.90
N SER A 187 19.26 -17.81 -2.08
CA SER A 187 18.19 -18.77 -2.37
C SER A 187 17.13 -18.80 -1.27
N LEU A 188 15.86 -18.84 -1.69
CA LEU A 188 14.71 -18.87 -0.80
C LEU A 188 14.03 -20.23 -0.91
N LEU A 189 13.74 -20.85 0.22
CA LEU A 189 13.13 -22.18 0.27
C LEU A 189 11.60 -22.16 0.20
N PHE A 190 10.99 -21.02 0.56
CA PHE A 190 9.54 -20.95 0.74
C PHE A 190 8.75 -20.92 -0.59
N PRO A 191 9.05 -20.04 -1.57
CA PRO A 191 8.23 -19.93 -2.78
C PRO A 191 8.11 -21.23 -3.58
N SER A 192 9.23 -21.96 -3.74
CA SER A 192 9.29 -23.22 -4.49
C SER A 192 8.55 -24.38 -3.83
N ARG A 193 8.33 -24.34 -2.51
CA ARG A 193 7.49 -25.31 -1.80
C ARG A 193 6.00 -25.09 -2.02
N VAL A 194 5.59 -23.84 -2.27
CA VAL A 194 4.18 -23.47 -2.44
C VAL A 194 3.72 -23.72 -3.87
N MET A 195 4.46 -23.21 -4.87
CA MET A 195 4.21 -23.48 -6.28
C MET A 195 5.46 -23.24 -7.13
N SER A 196 5.48 -23.79 -8.34
CA SER A 196 6.58 -23.54 -9.28
C SER A 196 6.56 -22.09 -9.78
N ARG A 197 7.74 -21.56 -10.13
CA ARG A 197 7.90 -20.22 -10.72
C ARG A 197 6.99 -20.01 -11.93
N ASP A 198 6.95 -21.00 -12.81
CA ASP A 198 6.22 -20.90 -14.08
C ASP A 198 4.71 -20.98 -13.86
N ARG A 199 4.26 -21.72 -12.83
CA ARG A 199 2.86 -21.69 -12.41
C ARG A 199 2.47 -20.34 -11.80
N TYR A 200 3.28 -19.79 -10.89
CA TYR A 200 3.06 -18.46 -10.34
C TYR A 200 2.96 -17.38 -11.44
N ARG A 201 3.85 -17.44 -12.43
CA ARG A 201 3.85 -16.53 -13.59
C ARG A 201 2.61 -16.67 -14.43
N THR A 202 2.24 -17.88 -14.83
CA THR A 202 1.06 -18.11 -15.67
C THR A 202 -0.23 -17.69 -14.97
N ILE A 203 -0.36 -17.91 -13.65
CA ILE A 203 -1.48 -17.36 -12.87
C ILE A 203 -1.43 -15.82 -12.88
N SER A 204 -0.28 -15.21 -12.56
CA SER A 204 -0.11 -13.74 -12.57
C SER A 204 -0.45 -13.10 -13.92
N TRP A 205 -0.15 -13.79 -15.02
CA TRP A 205 -0.43 -13.35 -16.38
C TRP A 205 -1.90 -13.45 -16.79
N ASN A 206 -2.73 -14.19 -16.03
CA ASN A 206 -4.13 -14.43 -16.39
C ASN A 206 -5.12 -14.01 -15.31
N VAL A 207 -4.66 -13.64 -14.12
CA VAL A 207 -5.50 -13.12 -13.03
C VAL A 207 -6.42 -12.03 -13.55
N HIS A 208 -7.72 -12.24 -13.35
CA HIS A 208 -8.79 -11.44 -13.94
C HIS A 208 -10.02 -11.37 -13.02
N MET A 209 -10.59 -10.17 -12.82
CA MET A 209 -11.63 -9.94 -11.79
C MET A 209 -13.08 -9.95 -12.32
N SER A 210 -13.26 -9.83 -13.62
CA SER A 210 -14.54 -9.70 -14.34
C SER A 210 -14.67 -10.81 -15.36
N ASP A 211 -15.83 -11.01 -15.97
CA ASP A 211 -15.94 -11.99 -17.06
C ASP A 211 -15.25 -11.44 -18.35
N PRO A 212 -14.25 -12.14 -18.92
CA PRO A 212 -13.59 -11.73 -20.17
C PRO A 212 -14.49 -11.51 -21.39
N ASP A 213 -15.67 -12.13 -21.44
CA ASP A 213 -16.64 -11.92 -22.52
C ASP A 213 -17.44 -10.63 -22.32
N GLU A 214 -17.81 -10.32 -21.08
CA GLU A 214 -18.47 -9.06 -20.74
C GLU A 214 -17.52 -7.88 -20.89
N ASP A 215 -16.23 -8.08 -20.58
CA ASP A 215 -15.18 -7.11 -20.87
C ASP A 215 -15.16 -6.70 -22.34
N ARG A 216 -15.33 -7.67 -23.26
CA ARG A 216 -15.37 -7.38 -24.70
C ARG A 216 -16.55 -6.49 -25.06
N ILE A 217 -17.71 -6.73 -24.43
CA ILE A 217 -18.91 -5.90 -24.62
C ILE A 217 -18.66 -4.49 -24.09
N ASN A 218 -18.07 -4.34 -22.91
CA ASN A 218 -17.74 -3.04 -22.35
C ASN A 218 -16.64 -2.31 -23.14
N ASP A 219 -15.62 -3.03 -23.62
CA ASP A 219 -14.53 -2.49 -24.43
C ASP A 219 -15.03 -2.00 -25.79
N ALA A 220 -16.03 -2.67 -26.39
CA ALA A 220 -16.68 -2.21 -27.62
C ALA A 220 -17.38 -0.84 -27.46
N LYS A 221 -17.70 -0.43 -26.23
CA LYS A 221 -18.30 0.88 -25.93
C LYS A 221 -17.26 1.98 -25.73
N ARG A 222 -15.95 1.67 -25.80
CA ARG A 222 -14.88 2.63 -25.52
C ARG A 222 -15.06 3.90 -26.35
N GLY A 223 -14.95 5.06 -25.70
CA GLY A 223 -15.17 6.37 -26.31
C GLY A 223 -16.58 6.92 -26.11
N THR A 224 -17.57 6.09 -25.76
CA THR A 224 -18.93 6.52 -25.42
C THR A 224 -19.09 6.80 -23.91
N SER A 225 -20.21 7.41 -23.52
CA SER A 225 -20.60 7.60 -22.11
C SER A 225 -20.99 6.30 -21.41
N GLU A 226 -21.31 5.23 -22.16
CA GLU A 226 -21.68 3.93 -21.61
C GLU A 226 -20.48 3.05 -21.23
N HIS A 227 -19.25 3.46 -21.57
CA HIS A 227 -18.06 2.70 -21.25
C HIS A 227 -17.66 2.88 -19.78
N ASP A 228 -17.71 1.78 -19.02
CA ASP A 228 -17.23 1.76 -17.65
C ASP A 228 -15.72 1.46 -17.64
N ARG A 229 -14.92 2.47 -17.27
CA ARG A 229 -13.46 2.38 -17.19
C ARG A 229 -12.98 1.42 -16.10
N LEU A 230 -13.79 1.18 -15.07
CA LEU A 230 -13.47 0.30 -13.95
C LEU A 230 -14.09 -1.10 -14.11
N PHE A 231 -14.82 -1.35 -15.21
CA PHE A 231 -15.56 -2.60 -15.42
C PHE A 231 -14.76 -3.84 -15.04
N ARG A 232 -13.48 -3.88 -15.47
CA ARG A 232 -12.62 -5.05 -15.25
C ARG A 232 -12.39 -5.41 -13.79
N VAL A 233 -12.43 -4.43 -12.89
CA VAL A 233 -12.16 -4.59 -11.45
C VAL A 233 -13.42 -4.42 -10.59
N LYS A 234 -14.49 -3.87 -11.17
CA LYS A 234 -15.70 -3.47 -10.46
C LYS A 234 -16.36 -4.60 -9.67
N PRO A 235 -16.49 -5.85 -10.15
CA PRO A 235 -17.11 -6.92 -9.37
C PRO A 235 -16.37 -7.17 -8.04
N LEU A 236 -15.04 -7.29 -8.10
CA LEU A 236 -14.23 -7.47 -6.90
C LEU A 236 -14.26 -6.21 -6.03
N MET A 237 -14.17 -5.02 -6.63
CA MET A 237 -14.22 -3.75 -5.90
C MET A 237 -15.50 -3.64 -5.06
N CYS A 238 -16.67 -3.91 -5.65
CA CYS A 238 -17.95 -3.88 -4.95
C CYS A 238 -18.05 -4.93 -3.84
N THR A 239 -17.46 -6.11 -4.07
CA THR A 239 -17.36 -7.17 -3.04
C THR A 239 -16.58 -6.66 -1.83
N ILE A 240 -15.41 -6.07 -2.06
CA ILE A 240 -14.55 -5.53 -1.00
C ILE A 240 -15.22 -4.34 -0.28
N GLN A 241 -15.81 -3.40 -1.02
CA GLN A 241 -16.58 -2.29 -0.42
C GLN A 241 -17.71 -2.79 0.48
N SER A 242 -18.43 -3.81 0.04
CA SER A 242 -19.51 -4.41 0.83
C SER A 242 -18.99 -5.08 2.10
N ALA A 243 -17.87 -5.81 2.01
CA ALA A 243 -17.21 -6.40 3.17
C ALA A 243 -16.70 -5.33 4.16
N CYS A 244 -16.09 -4.25 3.66
CA CYS A 244 -15.64 -3.12 4.49
C CYS A 244 -16.77 -2.58 5.36
N LYS A 245 -17.96 -2.40 4.78
CA LYS A 245 -19.17 -1.94 5.46
C LYS A 245 -19.80 -3.03 6.34
N ALA A 246 -19.72 -4.31 5.98
CA ALA A 246 -20.39 -5.36 6.70
C ALA A 246 -19.78 -5.60 8.10
N PHE A 247 -18.46 -5.76 8.18
CA PHE A 247 -17.78 -6.36 9.35
C PHE A 247 -17.26 -5.36 10.39
N TYR A 248 -17.34 -4.07 10.10
CA TYR A 248 -16.96 -3.00 11.02
C TYR A 248 -17.92 -1.82 10.88
N HIS A 249 -18.19 -1.15 11.98
CA HIS A 249 -18.90 0.12 11.98
C HIS A 249 -18.01 1.19 12.62
N PRO A 250 -17.74 2.32 11.95
CA PRO A 250 -16.72 3.24 12.41
C PRO A 250 -17.13 4.02 13.65
N ARG A 251 -16.12 4.42 14.42
CA ARG A 251 -16.25 5.37 15.52
C ARG A 251 -16.53 6.78 14.98
N ARG A 252 -16.81 7.71 15.89
CA ARG A 252 -17.33 9.06 15.56
C ARG A 252 -16.45 9.87 14.61
N ASN A 253 -15.13 9.71 14.69
CA ASN A 253 -14.18 10.52 13.92
C ASN A 253 -13.73 9.76 12.67
N LEU A 254 -14.02 10.32 11.51
CA LEU A 254 -13.69 9.79 10.19
C LEU A 254 -12.70 10.71 9.50
N ALA A 255 -11.89 10.17 8.60
CA ALA A 255 -11.04 10.97 7.73
C ALA A 255 -11.24 10.59 6.26
N VAL A 256 -11.24 11.60 5.40
CA VAL A 256 -11.17 11.44 3.94
C VAL A 256 -9.74 11.70 3.50
N VAL A 257 -9.13 10.69 2.89
CA VAL A 257 -7.74 10.74 2.41
C VAL A 257 -7.61 10.27 0.97
N GLU A 258 -6.50 10.65 0.36
CA GLU A 258 -6.10 10.22 -0.99
C GLU A 258 -5.07 9.10 -0.86
N ARG A 259 -5.35 7.93 -1.45
CA ARG A 259 -4.38 6.84 -1.54
C ARG A 259 -3.99 6.60 -3.00
N MET A 260 -2.68 6.44 -3.24
CA MET A 260 -2.13 6.15 -4.56
C MET A 260 -1.70 4.69 -4.68
N VAL A 261 -2.16 4.02 -5.74
CA VAL A 261 -1.66 2.70 -6.16
C VAL A 261 -0.59 2.92 -7.23
N PRO A 262 0.71 2.67 -6.96
CA PRO A 262 1.78 2.97 -7.89
C PRO A 262 1.65 2.26 -9.24
N TYR A 263 1.65 3.04 -10.32
CA TYR A 263 1.58 2.56 -11.69
C TYR A 263 2.30 3.52 -12.63
N LYS A 264 3.24 2.99 -13.43
CA LYS A 264 4.04 3.75 -14.41
C LYS A 264 3.69 3.40 -15.86
N GLY A 265 2.66 2.58 -16.10
CA GLY A 265 2.24 2.23 -17.45
C GLY A 265 1.32 3.29 -18.06
N HIS A 266 1.06 3.20 -19.35
CA HIS A 266 0.14 4.10 -20.03
C HIS A 266 -1.32 3.72 -19.67
N SER A 267 -2.03 4.62 -18.98
CA SER A 267 -3.46 4.49 -18.73
C SER A 267 -4.03 5.88 -18.55
N GLY A 268 -5.12 6.20 -19.26
CA GLY A 268 -5.82 7.49 -19.12
C GLY A 268 -6.47 7.73 -17.74
N MET A 269 -6.37 6.77 -16.82
CA MET A 269 -6.79 6.90 -15.42
C MET A 269 -5.63 7.16 -14.46
N ALA A 270 -4.39 6.86 -14.87
CA ALA A 270 -3.22 7.07 -14.03
C ALA A 270 -2.94 8.57 -13.92
N ARG A 271 -2.58 9.03 -12.72
CA ARG A 271 -2.34 10.45 -12.45
C ARG A 271 -0.92 10.65 -11.93
N CYS A 272 -0.36 11.79 -12.32
CA CYS A 272 0.87 12.29 -11.74
C CYS A 272 0.54 13.19 -10.54
N THR A 273 1.18 12.95 -9.40
CA THR A 273 1.13 13.83 -8.23
C THR A 273 2.55 14.31 -7.92
N ARG A 274 2.73 15.64 -7.88
CA ARG A 274 4.06 16.27 -7.72
C ARG A 274 4.63 16.10 -6.30
N ASP A 275 3.74 16.07 -5.31
CA ASP A 275 4.09 16.22 -3.88
C ASP A 275 3.95 14.91 -3.07
N GLU A 276 3.61 13.80 -3.72
CA GLU A 276 3.47 12.50 -3.06
C GLU A 276 4.69 11.58 -3.29
N PRO A 277 5.01 10.67 -2.35
CA PRO A 277 6.10 9.70 -2.53
C PRO A 277 5.95 8.84 -3.79
N THR A 278 4.71 8.63 -4.25
CA THR A 278 4.39 7.92 -5.49
C THR A 278 3.96 8.92 -6.55
N LYS A 279 4.89 9.30 -7.43
CA LYS A 279 4.63 10.31 -8.47
C LYS A 279 3.61 9.88 -9.53
N TRP A 280 3.40 8.58 -9.78
CA TRP A 280 2.48 8.08 -10.82
C TRP A 280 1.68 6.87 -10.31
N GLY A 281 0.35 6.91 -10.46
CA GLY A 281 -0.51 5.81 -10.00
C GLY A 281 -2.01 6.02 -10.19
N PHE A 282 -2.79 5.04 -9.73
CA PHE A 282 -4.25 5.18 -9.62
C PHE A 282 -4.58 5.83 -8.29
N LYS A 283 -5.31 6.94 -8.37
CA LYS A 283 -5.78 7.67 -7.19
C LYS A 283 -7.09 7.08 -6.69
N SER A 284 -7.20 6.87 -5.39
CA SER A 284 -8.44 6.49 -4.72
C SER A 284 -8.76 7.48 -3.61
N PHE A 285 -10.03 7.85 -3.52
CA PHE A 285 -10.58 8.59 -2.37
C PHE A 285 -11.04 7.56 -1.34
N VAL A 286 -10.61 7.71 -0.09
CA VAL A 286 -10.82 6.69 0.94
C VAL A 286 -11.41 7.32 2.18
N LEU A 287 -12.51 6.76 2.67
CA LEU A 287 -13.08 7.08 3.98
C LEU A 287 -12.54 6.09 5.01
N THR A 288 -11.93 6.63 6.06
CA THR A 288 -11.27 5.83 7.10
C THR A 288 -11.77 6.21 8.49
N ASP A 289 -11.74 5.27 9.42
CA ASP A 289 -11.89 5.56 10.85
C ASP A 289 -10.58 6.16 11.38
N SER A 290 -10.62 7.40 11.86
CA SER A 290 -9.41 8.13 12.30
C SER A 290 -8.75 7.51 13.53
N SER A 291 -9.45 6.66 14.28
CA SER A 291 -8.94 6.08 15.52
C SER A 291 -8.01 4.88 15.29
N ASN A 292 -8.25 4.10 14.23
CA ASN A 292 -7.53 2.85 13.98
C ASN A 292 -7.12 2.63 12.51
N GLY A 293 -7.52 3.52 11.60
CA GLY A 293 -7.16 3.47 10.17
C GLY A 293 -7.99 2.49 9.33
N TYR A 294 -9.08 1.92 9.89
CA TYR A 294 -9.95 1.01 9.16
C TYR A 294 -10.55 1.70 7.93
N THR A 295 -10.47 1.04 6.76
CA THR A 295 -11.08 1.55 5.52
C THR A 295 -12.57 1.22 5.49
N VAL A 296 -13.41 2.24 5.62
CA VAL A 296 -14.87 2.11 5.65
C VAL A 296 -15.45 2.01 4.24
N ASP A 297 -15.01 2.91 3.36
CA ASP A 297 -15.40 2.94 1.95
C ASP A 297 -14.30 3.59 1.11
N PHE A 298 -14.32 3.38 -0.19
CA PHE A 298 -13.39 4.00 -1.12
C PHE A 298 -13.96 4.11 -2.53
N SER A 299 -13.40 5.02 -3.33
CA SER A 299 -13.75 5.20 -4.73
C SER A 299 -12.50 5.42 -5.58
N VAL A 300 -12.39 4.72 -6.71
CA VAL A 300 -11.25 4.85 -7.62
C VAL A 300 -11.51 5.98 -8.60
N TYR A 301 -10.57 6.91 -8.69
CA TYR A 301 -10.66 8.04 -9.60
C TYR A 301 -10.36 7.61 -11.04
N THR A 302 -11.25 7.96 -11.99
CA THR A 302 -11.20 7.45 -13.37
C THR A 302 -10.84 8.51 -14.42
N GLY A 303 -10.52 9.75 -14.04
CA GLY A 303 -10.08 10.80 -14.97
C GLY A 303 -11.19 11.60 -15.65
N LYS A 304 -12.37 11.02 -15.90
CA LYS A 304 -13.55 11.73 -16.42
C LYS A 304 -14.55 11.95 -15.30
N ASN A 305 -14.97 13.20 -15.15
CA ASN A 305 -15.81 13.61 -14.06
C ASN A 305 -17.19 14.05 -14.58
N ASP A 306 -18.13 13.11 -14.64
CA ASP A 306 -19.54 13.47 -14.61
C ASP A 306 -19.87 13.80 -13.15
N PHE A 307 -19.75 15.09 -12.80
CA PHE A 307 -20.02 15.59 -11.45
C PHE A 307 -21.53 15.63 -11.22
N PRO A 308 -22.12 14.70 -10.45
CA PRO A 308 -23.58 14.60 -10.35
C PRO A 308 -24.21 15.87 -9.77
N THR A 309 -23.46 16.59 -8.95
CA THR A 309 -23.93 17.80 -8.25
C THR A 309 -23.47 19.11 -8.92
N GLY A 310 -22.58 19.04 -9.90
CA GLY A 310 -21.93 20.20 -10.51
C GLY A 310 -20.99 20.98 -9.58
N GLN A 311 -20.73 20.52 -8.36
CA GLN A 311 -19.83 21.19 -7.39
C GLN A 311 -18.36 20.84 -7.58
N GLY A 312 -18.06 19.81 -8.38
CA GLY A 312 -16.71 19.42 -8.75
C GLY A 312 -16.13 18.31 -7.86
N LEU A 313 -14.92 17.86 -8.23
CA LEU A 313 -14.34 16.59 -7.77
C LEU A 313 -14.16 16.53 -6.26
N SER A 314 -13.66 17.61 -5.67
CA SER A 314 -13.42 17.70 -4.24
C SER A 314 -14.70 17.54 -3.42
N TYR A 315 -15.82 18.07 -3.92
CA TYR A 315 -17.11 17.98 -3.23
C TYR A 315 -17.73 16.59 -3.44
N ASP A 316 -17.80 16.13 -4.69
CA ASP A 316 -18.48 14.87 -5.04
C ASP A 316 -17.75 13.63 -4.49
N SER A 317 -16.42 13.67 -4.41
CA SER A 317 -15.64 12.58 -3.80
C SER A 317 -15.99 12.39 -2.33
N VAL A 318 -16.11 13.47 -1.55
CA VAL A 318 -16.51 13.38 -0.13
C VAL A 318 -17.96 12.94 -0.02
N MET A 319 -18.88 13.59 -0.74
CA MET A 319 -20.30 13.31 -0.60
C MET A 319 -20.68 11.89 -1.06
N SER A 320 -19.97 11.33 -2.05
CA SER A 320 -20.20 9.95 -2.49
C SER A 320 -19.72 8.89 -1.49
N LEU A 321 -18.74 9.22 -0.63
CA LEU A 321 -18.27 8.34 0.44
C LEU A 321 -19.15 8.40 1.69
N ILE A 322 -19.90 9.49 1.90
CA ILE A 322 -20.78 9.65 3.05
C ILE A 322 -22.14 9.00 2.79
N ASP A 323 -22.22 7.70 3.06
CA ASP A 323 -23.46 6.94 3.06
C ASP A 323 -24.22 7.12 4.39
N ARG A 324 -25.24 7.98 4.37
CA ARG A 324 -26.06 8.30 5.55
C ARG A 324 -26.89 7.12 6.04
N MET A 325 -27.29 6.22 5.15
CA MET A 325 -28.08 5.05 5.53
C MET A 325 -27.20 4.03 6.25
N HIS A 326 -25.96 3.90 5.82
CA HIS A 326 -24.98 3.02 6.45
C HIS A 326 -24.40 3.60 7.75
N LEU A 327 -24.07 4.90 7.78
CA LEU A 327 -23.39 5.53 8.91
C LEU A 327 -24.38 5.97 10.01
N GLY A 328 -25.50 6.60 9.65
CA GLY A 328 -26.34 7.34 10.59
C GLY A 328 -25.97 8.83 10.63
N SER A 329 -25.78 9.40 11.83
CA SER A 329 -25.53 10.84 11.99
C SER A 329 -24.64 11.19 13.19
N GLY A 330 -24.12 12.43 13.19
CA GLY A 330 -23.28 12.98 14.26
C GLY A 330 -21.80 12.61 14.19
N TYR A 331 -21.36 12.08 13.05
CA TYR A 331 -19.94 11.85 12.74
C TYR A 331 -19.20 13.15 12.49
N HIS A 332 -17.89 13.14 12.74
CA HIS A 332 -16.98 14.23 12.45
C HIS A 332 -16.02 13.80 11.35
N VAL A 333 -15.97 14.54 10.24
CA VAL A 333 -15.17 14.21 9.06
C VAL A 333 -13.99 15.16 8.95
N TYR A 334 -12.79 14.61 8.99
CA TYR A 334 -11.52 15.31 8.84
C TYR A 334 -11.01 15.17 7.41
N MET A 335 -10.50 16.25 6.83
CA MET A 335 -10.09 16.25 5.42
C MET A 335 -9.04 17.31 5.13
N ASP A 336 -8.24 17.08 4.10
CA ASP A 336 -7.23 18.03 3.66
C ASP A 336 -7.80 19.24 2.88
N SER A 337 -6.90 20.13 2.46
CA SER A 337 -7.20 21.34 1.69
C SER A 337 -7.66 21.11 0.25
N PHE A 338 -7.49 19.90 -0.30
CA PHE A 338 -8.05 19.54 -1.60
C PHE A 338 -9.58 19.42 -1.49
N TYR A 339 -10.11 18.92 -0.38
CA TYR A 339 -11.56 18.77 -0.18
C TYR A 339 -12.24 20.01 0.40
N ALA A 340 -11.58 20.68 1.34
CA ALA A 340 -12.23 21.68 2.17
C ALA A 340 -12.79 22.87 1.37
N SER A 341 -14.09 23.11 1.53
CA SER A 341 -14.78 24.28 1.00
C SER A 341 -15.95 24.71 1.90
N PRO A 342 -16.30 26.00 1.94
CA PRO A 342 -17.43 26.48 2.75
C PRO A 342 -18.75 25.80 2.40
N LYS A 343 -19.01 25.56 1.12
CA LYS A 343 -20.23 24.86 0.65
C LYS A 343 -20.29 23.44 1.19
N LEU A 344 -19.23 22.64 1.00
CA LEU A 344 -19.14 21.27 1.50
C LEU A 344 -19.40 21.19 3.01
N PHE A 345 -18.77 22.06 3.79
CA PHE A 345 -18.88 22.04 5.25
C PHE A 345 -20.30 22.38 5.72
N LYS A 346 -20.94 23.37 5.09
CA LYS A 346 -22.33 23.74 5.39
C LYS A 346 -23.31 22.62 5.02
N ASP A 347 -23.10 21.95 3.89
CA ASP A 347 -23.96 20.84 3.45
C ASP A 347 -23.78 19.59 4.32
N LEU A 348 -22.55 19.24 4.68
CA LEU A 348 -22.27 18.18 5.65
C LEU A 348 -22.98 18.46 6.97
N PHE A 349 -22.88 19.70 7.47
CA PHE A 349 -23.54 20.10 8.70
C PHE A 349 -25.07 20.01 8.60
N ALA A 350 -25.66 20.42 7.47
CA ALA A 350 -27.08 20.25 7.20
C ALA A 350 -27.50 18.76 7.19
N CYS A 351 -26.63 17.89 6.68
CA CYS A 351 -26.77 16.43 6.72
C CYS A 351 -26.49 15.81 8.11
N LYS A 352 -26.21 16.62 9.14
CA LYS A 352 -25.84 16.19 10.50
C LYS A 352 -24.46 15.52 10.60
N PHE A 353 -23.53 15.92 9.74
CA PHE A 353 -22.12 15.56 9.78
C PHE A 353 -21.27 16.79 10.10
N GLY A 354 -20.44 16.68 11.13
CA GLY A 354 -19.45 17.68 11.46
C GLY A 354 -18.26 17.58 10.53
N ALA A 355 -17.56 18.69 10.29
CA ALA A 355 -16.37 18.70 9.44
C ALA A 355 -15.24 19.55 10.04
N CYS A 356 -14.00 19.16 9.77
CA CYS A 356 -12.81 19.92 10.08
C CYS A 356 -11.73 19.68 9.04
N GLY A 357 -11.05 20.73 8.59
CA GLY A 357 -10.02 20.56 7.58
C GLY A 357 -9.16 21.79 7.39
N THR A 358 -7.96 21.58 6.84
CA THR A 358 -7.17 22.70 6.33
C THR A 358 -7.85 23.27 5.09
N TYR A 359 -7.78 24.58 4.87
CA TYR A 359 -8.42 25.20 3.70
C TYR A 359 -7.48 26.13 2.95
N ARG A 360 -7.76 26.33 1.65
CA ARG A 360 -7.06 27.32 0.81
C ARG A 360 -7.92 28.58 0.70
N GLU A 361 -7.33 29.74 0.95
CA GLU A 361 -8.04 31.03 0.88
C GLU A 361 -8.58 31.37 -0.52
N SER A 362 -7.91 30.85 -1.56
CA SER A 362 -8.33 31.04 -2.94
C SER A 362 -9.66 30.35 -3.27
N ARG A 363 -10.13 29.42 -2.43
CA ARG A 363 -11.42 28.75 -2.60
C ARG A 363 -12.57 29.76 -2.60
N LYS A 364 -13.63 29.41 -3.33
CA LYS A 364 -14.85 30.18 -3.41
C LYS A 364 -15.49 30.29 -2.02
N ASP A 365 -16.04 31.46 -1.71
CA ASP A 365 -16.77 31.77 -0.48
C ASP A 365 -15.94 31.71 0.83
N CYS A 366 -14.62 31.53 0.75
CA CYS A 366 -13.74 31.70 1.91
C CYS A 366 -13.59 33.18 2.29
N PRO A 367 -13.47 33.52 3.59
CA PRO A 367 -13.22 34.89 4.01
C PRO A 367 -11.92 35.44 3.42
N ARG A 368 -12.01 36.61 2.77
CA ARG A 368 -10.86 37.35 2.20
C ARG A 368 -10.62 38.69 2.90
N SER A 369 -11.22 38.88 4.06
CA SER A 369 -11.07 40.10 4.84
C SER A 369 -9.62 40.25 5.29
N SER A 370 -9.01 41.41 5.01
CA SER A 370 -7.70 41.80 5.54
C SER A 370 -7.80 42.51 6.89
N VAL A 371 -9.02 42.87 7.31
CA VAL A 371 -9.27 43.58 8.57
C VAL A 371 -8.94 42.65 9.73
N ASN A 372 -7.93 43.01 10.53
CA ASN A 372 -7.41 42.23 11.66
C ASN A 372 -6.83 40.85 11.29
N ALA A 373 -6.48 40.63 10.03
CA ALA A 373 -5.88 39.37 9.58
C ALA A 373 -4.50 39.15 10.22
N LEU A 374 -4.12 37.88 10.36
CA LEU A 374 -2.75 37.50 10.65
C LEU A 374 -1.81 37.97 9.54
N THR A 375 -0.58 38.30 9.92
CA THR A 375 0.51 38.66 9.02
C THR A 375 1.75 37.83 9.35
N GLU A 376 2.70 37.73 8.42
CA GLU A 376 3.97 37.02 8.64
C GLU A 376 4.79 37.56 9.83
N LYS A 377 4.53 38.81 10.25
CA LYS A 377 5.19 39.45 11.40
C LYS A 377 4.51 39.14 12.73
N SER A 378 3.41 38.42 12.71
CA SER A 378 2.65 38.13 13.94
C SER A 378 3.44 37.19 14.84
N PRO A 379 3.40 37.38 16.17
CA PRO A 379 4.05 36.48 17.10
C PRO A 379 3.52 35.05 16.98
N ARG A 380 4.42 34.06 17.11
CA ARG A 380 4.04 32.65 17.22
C ARG A 380 3.03 32.46 18.35
N GLY A 381 2.03 31.62 18.13
CA GLY A 381 0.89 31.40 19.03
C GLY A 381 -0.31 32.32 18.75
N THR A 382 -0.12 33.43 18.03
CA THR A 382 -1.24 34.35 17.72
C THR A 382 -2.25 33.62 16.82
N TYR A 383 -3.54 33.72 17.17
CA TYR A 383 -4.62 33.21 16.33
C TYR A 383 -5.67 34.27 16.03
N ARG A 384 -6.38 34.08 14.92
CA ARG A 384 -7.50 34.90 14.49
C ARG A 384 -8.62 34.00 14.01
N TRP A 385 -9.87 34.42 14.20
CA TRP A 385 -11.01 33.61 13.78
C TRP A 385 -12.15 34.43 13.18
N ILE A 386 -12.95 33.79 12.33
CA ILE A 386 -14.21 34.31 11.76
C ILE A 386 -15.24 33.20 11.86
N ARG A 387 -16.47 33.54 12.25
CA ARG A 387 -17.60 32.60 12.25
C ARG A 387 -18.71 33.08 11.32
N ASP A 388 -19.14 32.19 10.43
CA ASP A 388 -20.27 32.36 9.52
C ASP A 388 -21.29 31.23 9.77
N GLY A 389 -22.29 31.54 10.59
CA GLY A 389 -23.23 30.54 11.10
C GLY A 389 -22.51 29.41 11.85
N PRO A 390 -22.69 28.13 11.45
CA PRO A 390 -22.00 27.00 12.08
C PRO A 390 -20.52 26.90 11.67
N LEU A 391 -20.10 27.56 10.59
CA LEU A 391 -18.76 27.43 10.03
C LEU A 391 -17.79 28.42 10.67
N LEU A 392 -16.76 27.87 11.30
CA LEU A 392 -15.63 28.58 11.87
C LEU A 392 -14.44 28.53 10.92
N PHE A 393 -13.78 29.66 10.74
CA PHE A 393 -12.46 29.78 10.13
C PHE A 393 -11.47 30.24 11.18
N VAL A 394 -10.33 29.57 11.26
CA VAL A 394 -9.24 29.89 12.17
C VAL A 394 -7.95 29.99 11.39
N LYS A 395 -7.21 31.05 11.67
CA LYS A 395 -5.81 31.20 11.30
C LYS A 395 -4.97 31.18 12.56
N TRP A 396 -3.85 30.48 12.54
CA TRP A 396 -2.92 30.37 13.66
C TRP A 396 -1.49 30.51 13.17
N MET A 397 -0.70 31.33 13.87
CA MET A 397 0.70 31.55 13.55
C MET A 397 1.57 30.56 14.31
N ASP A 398 2.13 29.56 13.63
CA ASP A 398 3.21 28.74 14.17
C ASP A 398 4.57 29.26 13.68
N THR A 399 5.40 28.39 13.09
CA THR A 399 6.53 28.84 12.25
C THR A 399 6.02 29.50 10.97
N GLN A 400 4.87 29.05 10.46
CA GLN A 400 4.15 29.61 9.33
C GLN A 400 2.65 29.68 9.67
N GLU A 401 1.90 30.44 8.90
CA GLU A 401 0.45 30.52 9.07
C GLU A 401 -0.23 29.19 8.74
N VAL A 402 -1.10 28.73 9.63
CA VAL A 402 -1.94 27.55 9.47
C VAL A 402 -3.40 27.99 9.40
N SER A 403 -4.09 27.60 8.33
CA SER A 403 -5.50 27.90 8.08
C SER A 403 -6.37 26.65 8.19
N VAL A 404 -7.30 26.62 9.14
CA VAL A 404 -8.23 25.51 9.40
C VAL A 404 -9.65 26.03 9.47
N CYS A 405 -10.60 25.30 8.90
CA CYS A 405 -12.02 25.56 9.07
C CYS A 405 -12.72 24.38 9.73
N SER A 406 -13.85 24.64 10.38
CA SER A 406 -14.59 23.63 11.13
C SER A 406 -16.06 23.98 11.36
N THR A 407 -16.92 22.97 11.44
CA THR A 407 -18.32 23.10 11.89
C THR A 407 -18.59 22.47 13.26
N ILE A 408 -17.54 21.99 13.95
CA ILE A 408 -17.64 21.23 15.21
C ILE A 408 -16.97 21.90 16.40
N HIS A 409 -15.98 22.77 16.18
CA HIS A 409 -15.19 23.37 17.24
C HIS A 409 -15.59 24.83 17.53
N THR A 410 -15.30 25.27 18.75
CA THR A 410 -15.06 26.68 19.08
C THR A 410 -13.64 27.09 18.65
N ALA A 411 -13.39 28.39 18.55
CA ALA A 411 -12.08 28.93 18.15
C ALA A 411 -10.97 28.51 19.11
N TYR A 412 -11.23 28.51 20.42
CA TYR A 412 -10.23 28.22 21.45
C TYR A 412 -10.89 27.72 22.74
N THR A 413 -10.25 26.74 23.39
CA THR A 413 -10.71 26.11 24.64
C THR A 413 -9.69 26.19 25.78
N GLY A 414 -8.58 26.90 25.59
CA GLY A 414 -7.51 27.02 26.60
C GLY A 414 -6.31 26.10 26.38
N ASP A 415 -6.28 25.35 25.27
CA ASP A 415 -5.22 24.38 25.01
C ASP A 415 -3.93 25.02 24.48
N ALA A 416 -2.79 24.38 24.75
CA ALA A 416 -1.49 24.85 24.32
C ALA A 416 -0.62 23.73 23.76
N VAL A 417 0.30 24.10 22.87
CA VAL A 417 1.28 23.19 22.27
C VAL A 417 2.70 23.57 22.69
N GLN A 418 3.49 22.55 23.03
CA GLN A 418 4.91 22.72 23.30
C GLN A 418 5.69 22.74 21.98
N ARG A 419 6.60 23.71 21.84
CA ARG A 419 7.46 23.85 20.67
C ARG A 419 8.89 24.12 21.08
N ARG A 420 9.84 23.50 20.38
CA ARG A 420 11.25 23.84 20.51
C ARG A 420 11.50 25.12 19.71
N VAL A 421 11.98 26.14 20.40
CA VAL A 421 12.29 27.45 19.82
C VAL A 421 13.78 27.68 19.98
N ARG A 422 14.40 28.25 18.95
CA ARG A 422 15.80 28.66 19.00
C ARG A 422 15.84 30.15 19.31
N SER A 423 16.44 30.52 20.44
CA SER A 423 16.63 31.92 20.78
C SER A 423 17.61 32.58 19.78
N LYS A 424 17.64 33.92 19.76
CA LYS A 424 18.61 34.69 18.95
C LYS A 424 20.07 34.36 19.31
N GLN A 425 20.32 33.82 20.50
CA GLN A 425 21.64 33.39 20.98
C GLN A 425 21.95 31.94 20.58
N GLY A 426 21.09 31.28 19.81
CA GLY A 426 21.29 29.94 19.29
C GLY A 426 20.92 28.80 20.24
N VAL A 427 20.42 29.12 21.44
CA VAL A 427 20.02 28.15 22.48
C VAL A 427 18.61 27.62 22.19
N TRP A 428 18.42 26.32 22.35
CA TRP A 428 17.10 25.69 22.22
C TRP A 428 16.37 25.68 23.55
N SER A 429 15.20 26.31 23.61
CA SER A 429 14.23 26.26 24.71
C SER A 429 12.98 25.50 24.26
N THR A 430 12.21 24.98 25.21
CA THR A 430 10.84 24.51 24.95
C THR A 430 9.89 25.57 25.50
N GLU A 431 9.02 26.08 24.65
CA GLU A 431 8.06 27.13 24.97
C GLU A 431 6.64 26.67 24.66
N SER A 432 5.68 27.16 25.44
CA SER A 432 4.27 26.82 25.35
C SER A 432 3.52 27.91 24.59
N PHE A 433 2.82 27.54 23.52
CA PHE A 433 2.04 28.47 22.70
C PHE A 433 0.56 28.10 22.71
N PRO A 434 -0.37 29.07 22.84
CA PRO A 434 -1.79 28.79 22.71
C PRO A 434 -2.07 28.22 21.31
N CYS A 435 -2.91 27.20 21.25
CA CYS A 435 -3.24 26.53 20.01
C CYS A 435 -4.76 26.40 19.87
N PRO A 436 -5.35 26.87 18.77
CA PRO A 436 -6.77 26.70 18.53
C PRO A 436 -7.21 25.24 18.54
N SER A 437 -8.35 24.98 19.18
CA SER A 437 -8.98 23.66 19.29
C SER A 437 -9.09 22.92 17.94
N PRO A 438 -9.59 23.55 16.84
CA PRO A 438 -9.68 22.87 15.55
C PRO A 438 -8.31 22.47 14.98
N VAL A 439 -7.24 23.23 15.25
CA VAL A 439 -5.89 22.91 14.76
C VAL A 439 -5.32 21.70 15.50
N MET A 440 -5.50 21.64 16.81
CA MET A 440 -5.04 20.50 17.61
C MET A 440 -5.76 19.21 17.24
N GLU A 441 -7.09 19.26 17.16
CA GLU A 441 -7.88 18.07 16.87
C GLU A 441 -7.68 17.57 15.43
N TYR A 442 -7.54 18.49 14.47
CA TYR A 442 -7.16 18.14 13.10
C TYR A 442 -5.84 17.37 13.04
N ASN A 443 -4.77 17.90 13.65
CA ASN A 443 -3.46 17.25 13.63
C ASN A 443 -3.48 15.87 14.29
N LYS A 444 -4.25 15.72 15.38
CA LYS A 444 -4.41 14.43 16.07
C LYS A 444 -5.07 13.39 15.18
N LEU A 445 -6.17 13.75 14.51
CA LEU A 445 -7.02 12.79 13.82
C LEU A 445 -6.56 12.50 12.38
N MET A 446 -6.01 13.49 11.68
CA MET A 446 -5.36 13.24 10.38
C MET A 446 -4.02 12.51 10.54
N GLY A 447 -3.25 12.81 11.59
CA GLY A 447 -1.97 12.15 11.84
C GLY A 447 -2.09 10.65 12.12
N GLY A 448 -3.21 10.20 12.70
CA GLY A 448 -3.48 8.76 12.89
C GLY A 448 -3.66 8.00 11.58
N VAL A 449 -4.28 8.64 10.59
CA VAL A 449 -4.53 8.06 9.27
C VAL A 449 -3.22 7.99 8.47
N ASP A 450 -2.41 9.04 8.52
CA ASP A 450 -1.08 9.06 7.90
C ASP A 450 -0.18 7.92 8.41
N LEU A 451 -0.28 7.58 9.69
CA LEU A 451 0.46 6.45 10.27
C LEU A 451 -0.02 5.12 9.70
N SER A 452 -1.34 4.92 9.57
CA SER A 452 -1.91 3.74 8.91
C SER A 452 -1.44 3.62 7.46
N ASP A 453 -1.49 4.71 6.70
CA ASP A 453 -1.07 4.74 5.30
C ASP A 453 0.41 4.42 5.14
N ARG A 454 1.27 4.87 6.07
CA ARG A 454 2.68 4.47 6.11
C ARG A 454 2.84 2.98 6.32
N VAL A 455 2.09 2.36 7.24
CA VAL A 455 2.14 0.90 7.48
C VAL A 455 1.77 0.15 6.21
N ILE A 456 0.71 0.56 5.53
CA ILE A 456 0.31 -0.01 4.23
C ILE A 456 1.48 0.12 3.24
N GLN A 457 2.06 1.31 3.07
CA GLN A 457 3.13 1.55 2.09
C GLN A 457 4.41 0.71 2.31
N TYR A 458 4.74 0.37 3.57
CA TYR A 458 5.89 -0.50 3.88
C TYR A 458 5.66 -1.94 3.40
N HIS A 459 4.42 -2.41 3.55
CA HIS A 459 4.00 -3.79 3.30
C HIS A 459 3.22 -3.98 1.98
N THR A 460 3.03 -2.92 1.19
CA THR A 460 2.35 -2.98 -0.11
C THR A 460 3.04 -3.96 -1.06
N SER A 461 2.21 -4.76 -1.72
CA SER A 461 2.61 -5.72 -2.73
C SER A 461 3.03 -5.03 -4.04
N ARG A 462 4.25 -4.48 -4.08
CA ARG A 462 4.80 -3.73 -5.23
C ARG A 462 5.30 -4.64 -6.35
N HIS A 463 4.44 -5.50 -6.89
CA HIS A 463 4.76 -6.24 -8.11
C HIS A 463 4.69 -5.33 -9.34
N ARG A 464 5.73 -5.35 -10.19
CA ARG A 464 5.66 -4.73 -11.51
C ARG A 464 4.68 -5.54 -12.38
N THR A 465 3.63 -4.88 -12.84
CA THR A 465 2.68 -5.41 -13.82
C THR A 465 2.30 -4.27 -14.75
N MET A 466 2.18 -4.58 -16.04
CA MET A 466 1.86 -3.62 -17.10
C MET A 466 0.34 -3.44 -17.26
N LYS A 467 -0.47 -4.36 -16.74
CA LYS A 467 -1.93 -4.27 -16.84
C LYS A 467 -2.51 -3.52 -15.62
N TRP A 468 -3.22 -2.43 -15.89
CA TRP A 468 -3.79 -1.53 -14.87
C TRP A 468 -4.69 -2.23 -13.84
N TYR A 469 -5.56 -3.14 -14.28
CA TYR A 469 -6.54 -3.79 -13.41
C TYR A 469 -5.88 -4.72 -12.38
N ARG A 470 -4.72 -5.33 -12.73
CA ARG A 470 -3.92 -6.14 -11.80
C ARG A 470 -3.25 -5.28 -10.72
N LYS A 471 -2.95 -4.02 -11.00
CA LYS A 471 -2.46 -3.10 -9.96
C LYS A 471 -3.53 -2.80 -8.92
N LEU A 472 -4.75 -2.51 -9.38
CA LEU A 472 -5.87 -2.26 -8.48
C LEU A 472 -6.22 -3.51 -7.67
N PHE A 473 -6.10 -4.72 -8.26
CA PHE A 473 -6.19 -5.96 -7.50
C PHE A 473 -5.23 -6.03 -6.31
N HIS A 474 -3.95 -5.69 -6.50
CA HIS A 474 -3.01 -5.63 -5.37
C HIS A 474 -3.41 -4.55 -4.35
N GLY A 475 -3.95 -3.41 -4.80
CA GLY A 475 -4.52 -2.41 -3.90
C GLY A 475 -5.69 -2.96 -3.07
N PHE A 476 -6.54 -3.80 -3.65
CA PHE A 476 -7.63 -4.45 -2.92
C PHE A 476 -7.13 -5.50 -1.93
N LEU A 477 -6.07 -6.24 -2.27
CA LEU A 477 -5.40 -7.14 -1.33
C LEU A 477 -4.84 -6.36 -0.12
N ASP A 478 -4.22 -5.20 -0.35
CA ASP A 478 -3.69 -4.34 0.71
C ASP A 478 -4.83 -3.81 1.61
N ILE A 479 -5.96 -3.39 1.04
CA ILE A 479 -7.14 -2.96 1.82
C ILE A 479 -7.66 -4.11 2.68
N ALA A 480 -7.86 -5.29 2.09
CA ALA A 480 -8.37 -6.47 2.79
C ALA A 480 -7.46 -6.90 3.93
N ALA A 481 -6.14 -7.00 3.70
CA ALA A 481 -5.17 -7.39 4.71
C ALA A 481 -5.10 -6.37 5.86
N THR A 482 -5.14 -5.07 5.53
CA THR A 482 -5.11 -4.00 6.55
C THR A 482 -6.36 -4.01 7.40
N ASN A 483 -7.54 -4.10 6.77
CA ASN A 483 -8.80 -4.16 7.51
C ASN A 483 -8.89 -5.42 8.36
N ALA A 484 -8.46 -6.58 7.85
CA ALA A 484 -8.40 -7.82 8.63
C ALA A 484 -7.49 -7.68 9.86
N TYR A 485 -6.34 -7.01 9.73
CA TYR A 485 -5.48 -6.72 10.86
C TYR A 485 -6.13 -5.77 11.88
N VAL A 486 -6.84 -4.74 11.43
CA VAL A 486 -7.56 -3.83 12.34
C VAL A 486 -8.65 -4.58 13.11
N LEU A 487 -9.42 -5.45 12.44
CA LEU A 487 -10.39 -6.32 13.10
C LEU A 487 -9.73 -7.20 14.16
N HIS A 488 -8.57 -7.80 13.84
CA HIS A 488 -7.80 -8.60 14.79
C HIS A 488 -7.41 -7.79 16.04
N LYS A 489 -6.94 -6.55 15.88
CA LYS A 489 -6.57 -5.70 17.02
C LYS A 489 -7.76 -5.34 17.90
N GLU A 490 -8.90 -5.02 17.31
CA GLU A 490 -10.12 -4.68 18.06
C GLU A 490 -10.67 -5.89 18.83
N LEU A 491 -10.57 -7.10 18.25
CA LEU A 491 -11.01 -8.34 18.89
C LEU A 491 -10.07 -8.79 20.03
N MET A 492 -8.75 -8.75 19.82
CA MET A 492 -7.78 -9.34 20.75
C MET A 492 -7.26 -8.37 21.83
N GLN A 493 -7.49 -7.06 21.68
CA GLN A 493 -7.09 -5.96 22.59
C GLN A 493 -5.69 -6.08 23.20
N GLN A 494 -5.51 -6.86 24.27
CA GLN A 494 -4.24 -7.02 24.99
C GLN A 494 -3.28 -8.06 24.37
N ASP A 495 -3.79 -9.09 23.69
CA ASP A 495 -2.98 -10.17 23.09
C ASP A 495 -2.81 -10.00 21.57
N SER A 496 -2.94 -8.76 21.08
CA SER A 496 -2.88 -8.50 19.64
C SER A 496 -1.48 -8.70 19.06
N MET A 497 -1.40 -9.41 17.93
CA MET A 497 -0.18 -9.57 17.13
C MET A 497 0.30 -8.21 16.63
N THR A 498 1.61 -8.08 16.43
CA THR A 498 2.15 -6.98 15.62
C THR A 498 1.70 -7.12 14.16
N HIS A 499 1.61 -6.03 13.40
CA HIS A 499 1.25 -6.07 11.97
C HIS A 499 2.11 -7.05 11.19
N LYS A 500 3.43 -7.04 11.44
CA LYS A 500 4.37 -7.97 10.80
C LYS A 500 4.04 -9.43 11.13
N ALA A 501 3.82 -9.75 12.41
CA ALA A 501 3.49 -11.11 12.83
C ALA A 501 2.14 -11.58 12.26
N PHE A 502 1.14 -10.68 12.20
CA PHE A 502 -0.14 -10.96 11.56
C PHE A 502 0.02 -11.29 10.07
N MET A 503 0.81 -10.49 9.34
CA MET A 503 1.07 -10.72 7.91
C MET A 503 1.88 -12.00 7.66
N GLU A 504 2.83 -12.34 8.53
CA GLU A 504 3.58 -13.60 8.47
C GLU A 504 2.64 -14.79 8.66
N GLU A 505 1.78 -14.77 9.68
CA GLU A 505 0.82 -15.85 9.95
C GLU A 505 -0.23 -15.96 8.83
N LEU A 506 -0.79 -14.84 8.37
CA LEU A 506 -1.70 -14.81 7.22
C LEU A 506 -1.07 -15.44 5.97
N THR A 507 0.19 -15.11 5.69
CA THR A 507 0.94 -15.64 4.54
C THR A 507 1.14 -17.15 4.64
N VAL A 508 1.46 -17.65 5.83
CA VAL A 508 1.63 -19.06 6.12
C VAL A 508 0.32 -19.83 5.92
N GLN A 509 -0.77 -19.31 6.50
CA GLN A 509 -2.10 -19.91 6.40
C GLN A 509 -2.64 -19.92 4.96
N LEU A 510 -2.48 -18.82 4.21
CA LEU A 510 -2.86 -18.74 2.79
C LEU A 510 -2.07 -19.73 1.91
N CYS A 511 -0.77 -19.90 2.20
CA CYS A 511 0.06 -20.87 1.50
C CYS A 511 -0.28 -22.32 1.87
N GLY A 512 -1.05 -22.55 2.95
CA GLY A 512 -1.35 -23.88 3.47
C GLY A 512 -0.08 -24.63 3.90
N VAL A 513 0.96 -23.89 4.29
CA VAL A 513 2.20 -24.46 4.83
C VAL A 513 2.07 -24.37 6.34
N THR A 514 2.05 -25.50 7.04
CA THR A 514 2.31 -25.45 8.48
C THR A 514 3.73 -24.95 8.66
N LEU A 515 3.92 -23.89 9.46
CA LEU A 515 5.22 -23.65 10.07
C LEU A 515 5.51 -24.89 10.92
N GLU A 516 6.09 -25.91 10.30
CA GLU A 516 7.09 -26.72 10.97
C GLU A 516 8.18 -25.72 11.34
N THR A 517 7.93 -24.96 12.40
CA THR A 517 8.97 -24.36 13.20
C THR A 517 9.86 -25.55 13.46
N GLN A 518 10.98 -25.61 12.76
CA GLN A 518 12.04 -26.52 13.12
C GLN A 518 12.50 -26.03 14.50
N LYS A 519 11.75 -26.41 15.55
CA LYS A 519 12.19 -26.49 16.94
C LYS A 519 13.13 -27.68 17.08
N THR A 520 14.06 -27.72 16.15
CA THR A 520 15.25 -28.53 16.10
C THR A 520 16.10 -27.71 15.16
N PRO A 521 17.19 -27.09 15.63
CA PRO A 521 18.27 -26.83 14.72
C PRO A 521 18.43 -28.12 13.92
N VAL A 522 18.45 -28.05 12.59
CA VAL A 522 19.32 -28.98 11.89
C VAL A 522 20.67 -28.70 12.52
N GLU A 523 21.01 -29.50 13.54
CA GLU A 523 22.37 -29.61 14.03
C GLU A 523 23.16 -29.96 12.78
N LYS A 524 23.72 -28.93 12.12
CA LYS A 524 25.10 -29.02 11.73
C LYS A 524 25.83 -29.25 13.05
N ALA A 525 25.84 -30.51 13.49
CA ALA A 525 26.74 -30.94 14.51
C ALA A 525 28.12 -30.73 13.89
N SER A 526 28.72 -29.58 14.17
CA SER A 526 30.15 -29.45 14.41
C SER A 526 30.49 -30.34 15.61
N GLY A 527 30.24 -31.63 15.45
CA GLY A 527 30.34 -32.67 16.45
C GLY A 527 31.43 -33.60 15.99
N ILE A 528 32.31 -33.96 16.91
CA ILE A 528 33.43 -34.87 16.71
C ILE A 528 32.95 -36.08 15.88
N HIS A 529 33.58 -36.30 14.72
CA HIS A 529 33.26 -37.41 13.82
C HIS A 529 33.74 -38.72 14.45
N LEU A 530 32.83 -39.37 15.18
CA LEU A 530 33.09 -40.65 15.85
C LEU A 530 32.38 -41.80 15.13
N PRO A 531 33.06 -42.95 14.92
CA PRO A 531 32.42 -44.14 14.40
C PRO A 531 31.53 -44.76 15.48
N VAL A 532 30.27 -45.01 15.15
CA VAL A 532 29.31 -45.72 16.00
C VAL A 532 28.67 -46.87 15.22
N PRO A 533 28.18 -47.92 15.91
CA PRO A 533 27.40 -48.97 15.27
C PRO A 533 26.16 -48.42 14.56
N GLY A 534 25.85 -48.99 13.39
CA GLY A 534 24.72 -48.60 12.55
C GLY A 534 23.35 -49.03 13.08
N ALA A 535 23.32 -49.92 14.05
CA ALA A 535 22.13 -50.37 14.78
C ALA A 535 22.47 -50.52 16.27
N GLU A 536 21.47 -50.37 17.13
CA GLU A 536 21.59 -50.70 18.55
C GLU A 536 21.81 -52.21 18.73
N LEU A 537 22.54 -52.59 19.78
CA LEU A 537 22.91 -53.99 20.03
C LEU A 537 21.66 -54.85 20.17
N VAL A 538 21.38 -55.68 19.16
CA VAL A 538 20.29 -56.66 19.20
C VAL A 538 20.64 -57.75 20.22
N THR A 539 19.67 -58.11 21.08
CA THR A 539 19.80 -59.12 22.14
C THR A 539 20.09 -60.51 21.58
N ASP A 540 19.61 -60.81 20.37
CA ASP A 540 19.86 -62.07 19.68
C ASP A 540 21.27 -62.15 19.07
N SER A 541 22.10 -63.03 19.65
CA SER A 541 23.48 -63.30 19.21
C SER A 541 23.61 -63.71 17.75
N ARG A 542 22.60 -64.35 17.14
CA ARG A 542 22.65 -64.88 15.77
C ARG A 542 22.58 -63.79 14.70
N THR A 543 21.95 -62.66 14.98
CA THR A 543 21.75 -61.57 14.01
C THR A 543 22.78 -60.44 14.17
N ARG A 544 23.61 -60.46 15.22
CA ARG A 544 24.66 -59.45 15.49
C ARG A 544 25.62 -59.25 14.31
N ALA A 545 25.91 -60.30 13.54
CA ALA A 545 26.83 -60.21 12.42
C ALA A 545 26.24 -59.46 11.21
N SER A 546 24.92 -59.44 11.00
CA SER A 546 24.28 -58.86 9.81
C SER A 546 23.44 -57.61 10.11
N ALA A 547 22.99 -57.44 11.36
CA ALA A 547 22.17 -56.33 11.79
C ALA A 547 22.86 -54.98 11.54
N GLY A 548 22.12 -54.03 10.96
CA GLY A 548 22.57 -52.66 10.76
C GLY A 548 23.66 -52.45 9.70
N ARG A 549 24.10 -53.48 8.97
CA ARG A 549 25.13 -53.31 7.92
C ARG A 549 24.55 -52.62 6.68
N ARG A 550 25.15 -51.50 6.27
CA ARG A 550 24.83 -50.81 5.01
C ARG A 550 26.05 -50.71 4.11
N THR A 551 25.82 -50.31 2.86
CA THR A 551 26.90 -50.14 1.88
C THR A 551 27.76 -48.92 2.27
N CYS A 552 29.07 -49.09 2.28
CA CYS A 552 30.03 -48.01 2.52
C CYS A 552 29.94 -46.96 1.41
N ALA A 553 29.69 -45.70 1.76
CA ALA A 553 29.57 -44.60 0.79
C ALA A 553 30.87 -44.39 0.00
N TYR A 554 32.00 -44.25 0.70
CA TYR A 554 33.32 -44.06 0.07
C TYR A 554 33.70 -45.18 -0.91
N CYS A 555 33.45 -46.46 -0.55
CA CYS A 555 33.76 -47.58 -1.45
C CYS A 555 32.88 -47.59 -2.70
N ARG A 556 31.60 -47.22 -2.55
CA ARG A 556 30.68 -47.14 -3.68
C ARG A 556 31.10 -46.03 -4.64
N GLU A 557 31.47 -44.88 -4.10
CA GLU A 557 31.79 -43.67 -4.86
C GLU A 557 33.18 -43.69 -5.50
N HIS A 558 34.21 -44.04 -4.73
CA HIS A 558 35.61 -43.94 -5.20
C HIS A 558 36.21 -45.26 -5.66
N ARG A 559 35.58 -46.40 -5.33
CA ARG A 559 36.12 -47.72 -5.66
C ARG A 559 35.16 -48.57 -6.49
N GLY A 560 33.95 -48.09 -6.78
CA GLY A 560 32.90 -48.84 -7.48
C GLY A 560 32.48 -50.15 -6.78
N LYS A 561 32.75 -50.31 -5.48
CA LYS A 561 32.53 -51.56 -4.73
C LYS A 561 31.39 -51.41 -3.72
N ASN A 562 30.45 -52.34 -3.73
CA ASN A 562 29.33 -52.41 -2.78
C ASN A 562 29.72 -53.12 -1.46
N THR A 563 30.79 -52.66 -0.83
CA THR A 563 31.26 -53.20 0.45
C THR A 563 30.27 -52.86 1.57
N LYS A 564 29.88 -53.85 2.38
CA LYS A 564 29.02 -53.64 3.56
C LYS A 564 29.86 -53.32 4.80
N THR A 565 29.38 -52.38 5.63
CA THR A 565 30.01 -51.97 6.89
C THR A 565 28.94 -51.84 7.98
N PRO A 566 29.23 -52.27 9.22
CA PRO A 566 28.35 -52.04 10.37
C PRO A 566 28.53 -50.65 10.99
N TRP A 567 29.53 -49.87 10.56
CA TRP A 567 29.89 -48.59 11.17
C TRP A 567 29.29 -47.41 10.41
N LYS A 568 28.76 -46.43 11.15
CA LYS A 568 28.35 -45.12 10.65
C LYS A 568 29.01 -44.00 11.44
N CYS A 569 29.15 -42.83 10.83
CA CYS A 569 29.54 -41.63 11.55
C CYS A 569 28.38 -41.09 12.38
N LYS A 570 28.63 -40.79 13.65
CA LYS A 570 27.62 -40.20 14.56
C LYS A 570 27.18 -38.81 14.08
N ALA A 571 28.10 -38.01 13.57
CA ALA A 571 27.84 -36.63 13.16
C ALA A 571 27.08 -36.53 11.82
N CYS A 572 27.54 -37.24 10.78
CA CYS A 572 26.94 -37.13 9.44
C CYS A 572 26.02 -38.30 9.06
N GLY A 573 25.91 -39.34 9.88
CA GLY A 573 25.06 -40.51 9.61
C GLY A 573 25.54 -41.42 8.46
N VAL A 574 26.69 -41.14 7.85
CA VAL A 574 27.21 -41.87 6.69
C VAL A 574 27.87 -43.18 7.11
N TYR A 575 27.60 -44.27 6.37
CA TYR A 575 28.19 -45.58 6.60
C TYR A 575 29.56 -45.70 5.91
N LEU A 576 30.60 -46.02 6.69
CA LEU A 576 31.99 -46.03 6.23
C LEU A 576 32.72 -47.27 6.76
N CYS A 577 33.65 -47.81 5.97
CA CYS A 577 34.49 -48.91 6.41
C CYS A 577 35.48 -48.43 7.47
N LEU A 578 35.58 -49.19 8.56
CA LEU A 578 36.56 -49.00 9.62
C LEU A 578 37.24 -50.35 9.86
N GLN A 579 38.26 -50.66 9.06
CA GLN A 579 39.08 -51.87 9.14
C GLN A 579 40.56 -51.47 9.03
N PRO A 580 41.51 -52.22 9.62
CA PRO A 580 42.93 -51.87 9.58
C PRO A 580 43.50 -51.66 8.16
N ASP A 581 43.05 -52.46 7.20
CA ASP A 581 43.43 -52.43 5.78
C ASP A 581 42.58 -51.45 4.95
N ARG A 582 41.48 -50.92 5.52
CA ARG A 582 40.50 -50.09 4.81
C ARG A 582 39.77 -49.15 5.76
N ASN A 583 40.42 -48.02 6.04
CA ASN A 583 39.84 -46.93 6.82
C ASN A 583 39.18 -45.88 5.91
N CYS A 584 37.97 -46.18 5.43
CA CYS A 584 37.17 -45.20 4.68
C CYS A 584 36.60 -44.09 5.58
N PHE A 585 36.54 -44.33 6.90
CA PHE A 585 36.05 -43.35 7.85
C PHE A 585 36.96 -42.13 7.91
N GLU A 586 38.26 -42.36 8.05
CA GLU A 586 39.27 -41.31 8.04
C GLU A 586 39.34 -40.61 6.68
N ALA A 587 39.41 -41.37 5.58
CA ALA A 587 39.51 -40.80 4.23
C ALA A 587 38.30 -39.94 3.81
N TRP A 588 37.12 -40.18 4.38
CA TRP A 588 35.91 -39.39 4.11
C TRP A 588 35.92 -38.06 4.87
N HIS A 589 36.51 -38.01 6.07
CA HIS A 589 36.48 -36.82 6.95
C HIS A 589 37.79 -36.02 6.96
N GLN A 590 38.84 -36.46 6.27
CA GLN A 590 40.07 -35.68 6.06
C GLN A 590 39.92 -34.53 5.04
N LYS A 591 38.74 -34.36 4.43
CA LYS A 591 38.45 -33.31 3.44
C LYS A 591 37.57 -32.17 3.98
N ASP A 592 37.19 -32.21 5.25
CA ASP A 592 36.42 -31.15 5.92
C ASP A 592 37.33 -30.11 6.59
#